data_AF-A0A8G1RWC4-F1
#
_entry.id   AF-A0A8G1RWC4-F1
#
_cell.length_a   1.000
_cell.length_b   1.000
_cell.length_c   1.000
_cell.angle_alpha   90.00
_cell.angle_beta   90.00
_cell.angle_gamma   90.00
#
_symmetry.space_group_name_H-M   'P 1'
#
loop_
_entity.id
_entity.type
_entity.pdbx_description
1 polymer ?
#
loop_
_entity_poly.entity_id
_entity_poly.type
_entity_poly.pdbx_seq_one_letter_code
_entity_poly.pdbx_strand_id
1 'polypeptide(L)'
;PSGSPTQHTLNTPELLELILSQLDPRTLLTAAQLTCRTWRTLIQTSHPLQEALFFRPARASPTTPAPATKKFNPLLAWAFPGFFPRPPGCSSASEAAPFASHAVFHWHTLDFVVRPGKCPAYFRKEASWRRMLVHQ
;
A
#
# COMPACT_ATOMS: atom_id res chain seq x y z
N PRO A 1 -5.39 3.03 -38.64
CA PRO A 1 -4.22 2.47 -37.92
C PRO A 1 -4.68 1.70 -36.68
N SER A 2 -4.72 0.37 -36.77
CA SER A 2 -4.96 -0.50 -35.62
C SER A 2 -3.81 -0.34 -34.64
N GLY A 3 -4.09 0.20 -33.44
CA GLY A 3 -3.09 0.29 -32.37
C GLY A 3 -2.52 -1.10 -32.05
N SER A 4 -1.29 -1.12 -31.54
CA SER A 4 -0.66 -2.37 -31.08
C SER A 4 -1.58 -3.12 -30.12
N PRO A 5 -1.65 -4.46 -30.14
CA PRO A 5 -2.45 -5.23 -29.17
C PRO A 5 -2.19 -4.81 -27.72
N THR A 6 -0.95 -4.45 -27.39
CA THR A 6 -0.57 -3.94 -26.08
C THR A 6 -1.24 -2.60 -25.74
N GLN A 7 -1.34 -1.69 -26.71
CA GLN A 7 -2.04 -0.41 -26.53
C GLN A 7 -3.53 -0.63 -26.34
N HIS A 8 -4.11 -1.59 -27.06
CA HIS A 8 -5.52 -1.96 -26.88
C HIS A 8 -5.78 -2.47 -25.46
N THR A 9 -4.95 -3.41 -24.98
CA THR A 9 -5.04 -3.93 -23.60
C THR A 9 -4.94 -2.83 -22.55
N LEU A 10 -4.01 -1.87 -22.71
CA LEU A 10 -3.82 -0.77 -21.75
C LEU A 10 -4.90 0.32 -21.83
N ASN A 11 -5.69 0.35 -22.91
CA ASN A 11 -6.82 1.28 -23.07
C ASN A 11 -8.14 0.70 -22.57
N THR A 12 -8.22 -0.61 -22.37
CA THR A 12 -9.39 -1.27 -21.79
C THR A 12 -9.31 -1.22 -20.26
N PRO A 13 -10.21 -0.48 -19.58
CA PRO A 13 -10.08 -0.23 -18.14
C PRO A 13 -10.12 -1.51 -17.29
N GLU A 14 -10.90 -2.52 -17.69
CA GLU A 14 -11.01 -3.80 -16.97
C GLU A 14 -9.68 -4.58 -17.01
N LEU A 15 -9.04 -4.62 -18.18
CA LEU A 15 -7.75 -5.30 -18.34
C LEU A 15 -6.63 -4.54 -17.64
N LEU A 16 -6.65 -3.21 -17.71
CA LEU A 16 -5.70 -2.38 -16.99
C LEU A 16 -5.85 -2.54 -15.47
N GLU A 17 -7.08 -2.58 -14.95
CA GLU A 17 -7.36 -2.83 -13.54
C GLU A 17 -6.76 -4.16 -13.09
N LEU A 18 -6.98 -5.23 -13.85
CA LEU A 18 -6.40 -6.54 -13.57
C LEU A 18 -4.87 -6.48 -13.52
N ILE A 19 -4.22 -5.84 -14.49
CA ILE A 19 -2.76 -5.69 -14.50
C ILE A 19 -2.27 -4.90 -13.28
N LEU A 20 -2.92 -3.78 -12.97
CA LEU A 20 -2.56 -2.94 -11.82
C LEU A 20 -2.77 -3.65 -10.49
N SER A 21 -3.77 -4.53 -10.39
CA SER A 21 -4.04 -5.33 -9.18
C SER A 21 -2.93 -6.32 -8.84
N GLN A 22 -2.10 -6.70 -9.82
CA GLN A 22 -0.96 -7.59 -9.62
C GLN A 22 0.31 -6.86 -9.17
N LEU A 23 0.32 -5.52 -9.21
CA LEU A 23 1.48 -4.73 -8.77
C LEU A 23 1.60 -4.73 -7.25
N ASP A 24 2.82 -4.53 -6.76
CA ASP A 24 3.02 -4.29 -5.34
C ASP A 24 2.34 -2.97 -4.92
N PRO A 25 1.74 -2.90 -3.71
CA PRO A 25 0.98 -1.73 -3.28
C PRO A 25 1.79 -0.41 -3.30
N ARG A 26 3.12 -0.47 -3.16
CA ARG A 26 3.97 0.71 -3.11
C ARG A 26 4.16 1.30 -4.51
N THR A 27 4.47 0.46 -5.49
CA THR A 27 4.55 0.83 -6.91
C THR A 27 3.20 1.33 -7.40
N LEU A 28 2.10 0.68 -6.98
CA LEU A 28 0.74 1.10 -7.30
C LEU A 28 0.41 2.50 -6.75
N LEU A 29 0.80 2.80 -5.49
CA LEU A 29 0.56 4.11 -4.88
C LEU A 29 1.42 5.24 -5.49
N THR A 30 2.64 4.90 -5.93
CA THR A 30 3.64 5.90 -6.33
C THR A 30 3.81 5.96 -7.85
N ALA A 31 4.52 5.00 -8.44
CA ALA A 31 4.88 5.01 -9.85
C ALA A 31 3.65 4.93 -10.77
N ALA A 32 2.71 4.01 -10.50
CA ALA A 32 1.57 3.77 -11.37
C ALA A 32 0.64 4.98 -11.48
N GLN A 33 0.48 5.77 -10.42
CA GLN A 33 -0.32 7.00 -10.45
C GLN A 33 0.37 8.15 -11.18
N LEU A 34 1.67 8.07 -11.46
CA LEU A 34 2.46 9.12 -12.11
C LEU A 34 2.66 8.86 -13.61
N THR A 35 2.29 7.70 -14.13
CA THR A 35 2.47 7.35 -15.56
C THR A 35 1.58 8.20 -16.47
N CYS A 36 0.26 8.21 -16.22
CA CYS A 36 -0.70 9.03 -16.97
C CYS A 36 -1.97 9.31 -16.14
N ARG A 37 -2.81 10.21 -16.66
CA ARG A 37 -4.08 10.59 -16.00
C ARG A 37 -5.07 9.42 -15.94
N THR A 38 -5.14 8.60 -16.99
CA THR A 38 -6.05 7.45 -17.06
C THR A 38 -5.77 6.45 -15.94
N TRP A 39 -4.50 6.10 -15.72
CA TRP A 39 -4.09 5.18 -14.65
C TRP A 39 -4.41 5.76 -13.27
N ARG A 40 -4.10 7.03 -13.06
CA ARG A 40 -4.44 7.73 -11.80
C ARG A 40 -5.94 7.71 -11.53
N THR A 41 -6.76 8.07 -12.52
CA THR A 41 -8.22 8.06 -12.38
C THR A 41 -8.70 6.65 -12.04
N LEU A 42 -8.25 5.65 -12.79
CA LEU A 42 -8.66 4.26 -12.60
C LEU A 42 -8.27 3.75 -11.19
N ILE A 43 -7.04 4.02 -10.72
CA ILE A 43 -6.61 3.68 -9.36
C ILE A 43 -7.49 4.35 -8.30
N GLN A 44 -7.94 5.58 -8.52
CA GLN A 44 -8.77 6.34 -7.57
C GLN A 44 -10.24 5.92 -7.56
N THR A 45 -10.79 5.47 -8.70
CA THR A 45 -12.22 5.13 -8.83
C THR A 45 -12.50 3.64 -8.68
N SER A 46 -11.54 2.78 -9.03
CA SER A 46 -11.67 1.32 -8.96
C SER A 46 -11.75 0.81 -7.52
N HIS A 47 -12.75 -0.02 -7.23
CA HIS A 47 -12.90 -0.61 -5.90
C HIS A 47 -11.78 -1.60 -5.56
N PRO A 48 -11.43 -2.58 -6.43
CA PRO A 48 -10.34 -3.52 -6.13
C PRO A 48 -8.99 -2.84 -5.87
N LEU A 49 -8.67 -1.79 -6.62
CA LEU A 49 -7.41 -1.07 -6.43
C LEU A 49 -7.40 -0.23 -5.15
N GLN A 50 -8.52 0.41 -4.80
CA GLN A 50 -8.66 1.12 -3.53
C GLN A 50 -8.59 0.18 -2.32
N GLU A 51 -9.12 -1.04 -2.44
CA GLU A 51 -9.02 -2.11 -1.45
C GLU A 51 -7.56 -2.60 -1.29
N ALA A 52 -6.87 -2.84 -2.41
CA ALA A 52 -5.45 -3.23 -2.41
C ALA A 52 -4.55 -2.16 -1.75
N LEU A 53 -4.89 -0.88 -1.90
CA LEU A 53 -4.22 0.26 -1.28
C LEU A 53 -4.73 0.59 0.13
N PHE A 54 -5.65 -0.21 0.67
CA PHE A 54 -6.26 -0.01 1.99
C PHE A 54 -6.99 1.34 2.13
N PHE A 55 -7.42 1.98 1.05
CA PHE A 55 -8.30 3.16 1.12
C PHE A 55 -9.77 2.79 1.33
N ARG A 56 -10.14 1.56 1.00
CA ARG A 56 -11.47 0.98 1.24
C ARG A 56 -11.34 -0.39 1.89
N PRO A 57 -12.33 -0.80 2.70
CA PRO A 57 -12.31 -2.12 3.32
C PRO A 57 -12.48 -3.22 2.28
N ALA A 58 -11.89 -4.38 2.56
CA ALA A 58 -12.10 -5.57 1.76
C ALA A 58 -13.58 -5.95 1.72
N ARG A 59 -14.05 -6.35 0.53
CA ARG A 59 -15.42 -6.88 0.42
C ARG A 59 -15.50 -8.20 1.17
N ALA A 60 -16.38 -8.27 2.17
CA ALA A 60 -16.76 -9.53 2.78
C ALA A 60 -17.44 -10.39 1.72
N SER A 61 -16.76 -11.44 1.25
CA SER A 61 -17.40 -12.43 0.39
C SER A 61 -18.28 -13.31 1.27
N PRO A 62 -19.59 -13.45 0.99
CA PRO A 62 -20.46 -14.35 1.75
C PRO A 62 -20.04 -15.82 1.64
N THR A 63 -19.21 -16.16 0.65
CA THR A 63 -18.71 -17.50 0.38
C THR A 63 -17.37 -17.80 1.05
N THR A 64 -16.63 -16.78 1.49
CA THR A 64 -15.31 -16.96 2.12
C THR A 64 -15.42 -16.60 3.59
N PRO A 65 -15.27 -17.57 4.52
CA PRO A 65 -15.26 -17.24 5.94
C PRO A 65 -14.20 -16.17 6.20
N ALA A 66 -14.55 -15.18 7.04
CA ALA A 66 -13.63 -14.10 7.38
C ALA A 66 -12.27 -14.70 7.76
N PRO A 67 -11.15 -14.20 7.19
CA PRO A 67 -9.86 -14.73 7.53
C PRO A 67 -9.68 -14.64 9.04
N ALA A 68 -9.25 -15.74 9.67
CA ALA A 68 -9.03 -15.80 11.11
C ALA A 68 -7.98 -14.76 11.57
N THR A 69 -7.20 -14.20 10.64
CA THR A 69 -6.15 -13.22 10.86
C THR A 69 -6.42 -11.93 10.10
N LYS A 70 -6.38 -10.80 10.83
CA LYS A 70 -6.42 -9.45 10.24
C LYS A 70 -5.18 -9.22 9.38
N LYS A 71 -5.35 -8.75 8.14
CA LYS A 71 -4.24 -8.37 7.26
C LYS A 71 -3.85 -6.93 7.54
N PHE A 72 -2.67 -6.70 8.12
CA PHE A 72 -2.15 -5.35 8.33
C PHE A 72 -1.73 -4.68 7.01
N ASN A 73 -1.81 -3.36 6.97
CA ASN A 73 -1.41 -2.55 5.84
C ASN A 73 0.13 -2.55 5.70
N PRO A 74 0.70 -3.16 4.63
CA PRO A 74 2.14 -3.25 4.47
C PRO A 74 2.80 -1.88 4.23
N LEU A 75 2.07 -0.91 3.67
CA LEU A 75 2.58 0.45 3.42
C LEU A 75 2.78 1.21 4.73
N LEU A 76 1.81 1.09 5.64
CA LEU A 76 1.89 1.68 6.97
C LEU A 76 2.88 0.93 7.86
N ALA A 77 2.92 -0.40 7.79
CA ALA A 77 3.90 -1.20 8.53
C ALA A 77 5.33 -0.85 8.13
N TRP A 78 5.57 -0.57 6.84
CA TRP A 78 6.86 -0.11 6.38
C TRP A 78 7.18 1.32 6.83
N ALA A 79 6.20 2.24 6.77
CA ALA A 79 6.41 3.65 7.11
C ALA A 79 6.49 3.92 8.63
N PHE A 80 5.80 3.10 9.42
CA PHE A 80 5.69 3.24 10.87
C PHE A 80 5.88 1.89 11.60
N PRO A 81 7.06 1.28 11.49
CA PRO A 81 7.32 -0.09 11.95
C PRO A 81 7.04 -0.30 13.44
N GLY A 82 7.19 0.72 14.28
CA GLY A 82 6.92 0.65 15.72
C GLY A 82 5.44 0.49 16.11
N PHE A 83 4.48 0.69 15.20
CA PHE A 83 3.03 0.54 15.50
C PHE A 83 2.44 -0.79 15.04
N PHE A 84 3.20 -1.63 14.33
CA PHE A 84 2.68 -2.86 13.74
C PHE A 84 3.32 -4.10 14.39
N PRO A 85 2.56 -5.18 14.58
CA PRO A 85 3.12 -6.43 15.11
C PRO A 85 4.21 -6.97 14.19
N ARG A 86 5.27 -7.52 14.78
CA ARG A 86 6.31 -8.23 14.02
C ARG A 86 5.70 -9.53 13.46
N PRO A 87 5.89 -9.84 12.16
CA PRO A 87 5.44 -11.11 11.60
C PRO A 87 6.07 -12.29 12.37
N PRO A 88 5.29 -13.30 12.79
CA PRO A 88 5.84 -14.48 13.41
C PRO A 88 6.72 -15.21 12.40
N GLY A 89 8.02 -15.37 12.72
CA GLY A 89 9.01 -16.02 11.85
C GLY A 89 10.25 -15.17 11.55
N CYS A 90 10.21 -13.86 11.77
CA CYS A 90 11.41 -13.03 11.68
C CYS A 90 12.19 -13.10 13.01
N SER A 91 12.97 -14.16 13.19
CA SER A 91 13.99 -14.25 14.25
C SER A 91 15.33 -13.83 13.65
N SER A 92 15.88 -12.70 14.09
CA SER A 92 17.21 -12.16 13.76
C SER A 92 17.37 -11.28 12.49
N ALA A 93 18.01 -10.13 12.73
CA ALA A 93 19.10 -9.51 11.96
C ALA A 93 19.05 -9.53 10.41
N SER A 94 18.02 -8.95 9.81
CA SER A 94 18.13 -8.41 8.46
C SER A 94 18.19 -6.88 8.56
N GLU A 95 19.32 -6.30 8.18
CA GLU A 95 19.62 -4.85 8.23
C GLU A 95 18.72 -3.97 7.36
N ALA A 96 17.70 -4.52 6.70
CA ALA A 96 16.80 -3.78 5.83
C ALA A 96 15.44 -3.40 6.47
N ALA A 97 15.10 -3.91 7.66
CA ALA A 97 13.81 -3.62 8.28
C ALA A 97 13.89 -3.43 9.81
N PRO A 98 13.62 -2.23 10.34
CA PRO A 98 13.71 -1.93 11.78
C PRO A 98 12.44 -2.37 12.53
N PHE A 99 12.11 -3.66 12.49
CA PHE A 99 11.00 -4.20 13.29
C PHE A 99 11.48 -4.49 14.71
N ALA A 100 11.27 -3.55 15.64
CA ALA A 100 11.61 -3.71 17.04
C ALA A 100 10.76 -4.78 17.74
N SER A 101 11.38 -5.44 18.73
CA SER A 101 10.72 -6.35 19.67
C SER A 101 9.64 -5.59 20.47
N HIS A 102 8.57 -6.30 20.83
CA HIS A 102 7.27 -5.81 21.32
C HIS A 102 7.27 -5.06 22.68
N ALA A 103 8.42 -4.58 23.16
CA ALA A 103 8.55 -3.98 24.48
C ALA A 103 8.78 -2.46 24.47
N VAL A 104 9.32 -1.87 23.39
CA VAL A 104 9.64 -0.44 23.37
C VAL A 104 9.35 0.18 22.01
N PHE A 105 8.50 1.20 21.99
CA PHE A 105 8.35 2.06 20.82
C PHE A 105 9.62 2.89 20.63
N HIS A 106 10.43 2.52 19.63
CA HIS A 106 11.64 3.25 19.30
C HIS A 106 11.34 4.35 18.28
N TRP A 107 11.32 5.60 18.73
CA TRP A 107 11.12 6.78 17.89
C TRP A 107 12.14 6.87 16.73
N HIS A 108 13.36 6.35 16.93
CA HIS A 108 14.41 6.25 15.91
C HIS A 108 14.03 5.34 14.72
N THR A 109 12.98 4.53 14.84
CA THR A 109 12.50 3.70 13.71
C THR A 109 11.64 4.50 12.74
N LEU A 110 11.17 5.68 13.13
CA LEU A 110 10.37 6.54 12.29
C LEU A 110 11.26 7.30 11.31
N ASP A 111 11.00 7.08 10.03
CA ASP A 111 11.78 7.62 8.92
C ASP A 111 11.93 9.15 8.95
N PHE A 112 10.85 9.86 9.32
CA PHE A 112 10.88 11.32 9.43
C PHE A 112 11.66 11.84 10.64
N VAL A 113 11.84 11.01 11.68
CA VAL A 113 12.67 11.39 12.84
C VAL A 113 14.15 11.22 12.52
N VAL A 114 14.52 10.13 11.83
CA VAL A 114 15.89 9.89 11.35
C VAL A 114 16.27 10.87 10.24
N ARG A 115 15.32 11.21 9.37
CA ARG A 115 15.51 12.12 8.23
C ARG A 115 14.54 13.30 8.34
N PRO A 116 14.92 14.39 9.03
CA PRO A 116 14.07 15.57 9.23
C PRO A 116 13.51 16.17 7.93
N GLY A 117 14.24 16.06 6.81
CA GLY A 117 13.78 16.51 5.49
C GLY A 117 12.51 15.80 4.99
N LYS A 118 12.14 14.65 5.56
CA LYS A 118 10.90 13.94 5.25
C LYS A 118 9.71 14.38 6.09
N CYS A 119 9.92 15.06 7.21
CA CYS A 119 8.83 15.57 8.06
C CYS A 119 7.73 16.27 7.24
N PRO A 120 8.04 17.22 6.32
CA PRO A 120 6.99 17.91 5.57
C PRO A 120 6.09 16.96 4.78
N ALA A 121 6.63 15.85 4.25
CA ALA A 121 5.87 14.88 3.47
C ALA A 121 4.93 14.04 4.36
N TYR A 122 5.40 13.60 5.54
CA TYR A 122 4.58 12.84 6.48
C TYR A 122 3.47 13.70 7.09
N PHE A 123 3.75 14.96 7.40
CA PHE A 123 2.78 15.87 8.04
C PHE A 123 1.79 16.53 7.08
N ARG A 124 1.93 16.42 5.75
CA ARG A 124 0.97 17.02 4.80
C ARG A 124 -0.46 16.59 5.11
N LYS A 125 -1.41 17.53 4.99
CA LYS A 125 -2.85 17.24 5.16
C LYS A 125 -3.34 16.15 4.21
N GLU A 126 -2.85 16.18 2.97
CA GLU A 126 -3.19 15.23 1.90
C GLU A 126 -2.30 13.98 1.87
N ALA A 127 -1.51 13.71 2.92
CA ALA A 127 -0.67 12.53 2.95
C ALA A 127 -1.54 11.26 2.89
N SER A 128 -1.33 10.43 1.87
CA SER A 128 -2.17 9.27 1.55
C SER A 128 -2.38 8.34 2.75
N TRP A 129 -1.34 8.13 3.55
CA TRP A 129 -1.37 7.26 4.73
C TRP A 129 -2.46 7.64 5.74
N ARG A 130 -2.85 8.92 5.82
CA ARG A 130 -3.91 9.41 6.74
C ARG A 130 -5.30 8.86 6.43
N ARG A 131 -5.51 8.43 5.18
CA ARG A 131 -6.79 7.90 4.68
C ARG A 131 -6.78 6.38 4.52
N MET A 132 -5.66 5.74 4.87
CA MET A 132 -5.51 4.30 4.75
C MET A 132 -5.97 3.59 6.03
N LEU A 133 -6.61 2.45 5.85
CA LEU A 133 -6.92 1.51 6.91
C LEU A 133 -5.62 0.89 7.45
N VAL A 134 -5.59 0.67 8.76
CA VAL A 134 -4.48 0.01 9.45
C VAL A 134 -4.46 -1.49 9.16
N HIS A 135 -5.65 -2.08 9.02
CA HIS A 135 -5.84 -3.49 8.69
C HIS A 135 -7.17 -3.69 7.94
N GLN A 136 -7.31 -4.84 7.29
CA GLN A 136 -8.56 -5.34 6.71
C GLN A 136 -8.73 -6.83 6.95
#